data_AF-A0A2V2PSV1-F1
#
_entry.id   AF-A0A2V2PSV1-F1
#
_cell.length_a   1.000
_cell.length_b   1.000
_cell.length_c   1.000
_cell.angle_alpha   90.00
_cell.angle_beta   90.00
_cell.angle_gamma   90.00
#
_symmetry.space_group_name_H-M   'P 1'
#
loop_
_entity.id
_entity.type
_entity.pdbx_description
1 polymer ?
#
loop_
_entity_poly.entity_id
_entity_poly.type
_entity_poly.pdbx_seq_one_letter_code
_entity_poly.pdbx_strand_id
1 'polypeptide(L)'
;MRPDTPADHTTEAERLLRTAAQYPEDREPLVLRAAAHLELAGDRARASTLYDDLLAAPESAVENPHLIKALKAANLWEYGHEAEARAIIEGIRAAAPPDAAPWQVAAETLEAHDELESAHDFFSTALTLLLAPGEEVPYATQSLLTGRHRVRRLLALPHDAWDELAGALNTAPVPLDELHDPKRLWSLGSSDPAELAAEITRLRAELGTYRTALSRPFPVAVLHWPKEELRELLTAYPDLTEEYVDHATHLSRLEASLRDLHAAGTPNLGIVTGTVPSYEAFAASEATSPTTTALLPQYATTLAARGRATPWPPSRTAACWCGSGEVYGVCHGGG
;
A
#
# COMPACT_ATOMS: atom_id res chain seq x y z
N MET A 1 -11.92 18.19 -19.08
CA MET A 1 -11.95 16.75 -18.77
C MET A 1 -13.40 16.41 -18.49
N ARG A 2 -14.02 15.53 -19.28
CA ARG A 2 -15.42 15.14 -19.08
C ARG A 2 -15.46 14.26 -17.82
N PRO A 3 -16.37 14.51 -16.85
CA PRO A 3 -16.51 13.62 -15.71
C PRO A 3 -16.97 12.24 -16.18
N ASP A 4 -16.34 11.19 -15.67
CA ASP A 4 -16.71 9.81 -15.97
C ASP A 4 -18.14 9.53 -15.54
N THR A 5 -18.89 8.81 -16.38
CA THR A 5 -20.27 8.44 -16.08
C THR A 5 -20.32 7.06 -15.40
N PRO A 6 -21.39 6.74 -14.64
CA PRO A 6 -21.57 5.39 -14.09
C PRO A 6 -21.44 4.27 -15.14
N ALA A 7 -21.88 4.52 -16.38
CA ALA A 7 -21.74 3.59 -17.49
C ALA A 7 -20.27 3.37 -17.93
N ASP A 8 -19.44 4.41 -17.85
CA ASP A 8 -18.00 4.31 -18.14
C ASP A 8 -17.32 3.41 -17.10
N HIS A 9 -17.67 3.55 -15.82
CA HIS A 9 -17.16 2.71 -14.74
C HIS A 9 -17.62 1.25 -14.85
N THR A 10 -18.88 0.97 -15.16
CA THR A 10 -19.34 -0.41 -15.39
C THR A 10 -18.59 -1.07 -16.55
N THR A 11 -18.38 -0.34 -17.65
CA THR A 11 -17.64 -0.84 -18.82
C THR A 11 -16.19 -1.15 -18.47
N GLU A 12 -15.55 -0.27 -17.69
CA GLU A 12 -14.17 -0.46 -17.25
C GLU A 12 -14.03 -1.66 -16.29
N ALA A 13 -14.98 -1.83 -15.35
CA ALA A 13 -15.02 -3.00 -14.48
C ALA A 13 -15.06 -4.30 -15.30
N GLU A 14 -15.91 -4.38 -16.33
CA GLU A 14 -15.99 -5.56 -17.20
C GLU A 14 -14.70 -5.80 -18.00
N ARG A 15 -14.03 -4.72 -18.45
CA ARG A 15 -12.74 -4.82 -19.12
C ARG A 15 -11.69 -5.43 -18.21
N LEU A 16 -11.60 -4.92 -16.97
CA LEU A 16 -10.66 -5.42 -15.96
C LEU A 16 -10.93 -6.89 -15.60
N LEU A 17 -12.19 -7.29 -15.44
CA LEU A 17 -12.56 -8.68 -15.17
C LEU A 17 -12.16 -9.62 -16.32
N ARG A 18 -12.32 -9.20 -17.59
CA ARG A 18 -11.83 -9.97 -18.74
C ARG A 18 -10.31 -10.09 -18.73
N THR A 19 -9.59 -9.04 -18.37
CA THR A 19 -8.13 -9.07 -18.23
C THR A 19 -7.72 -10.00 -17.08
N ALA A 20 -8.40 -9.97 -15.93
CA ALA A 20 -8.13 -10.85 -14.79
C ALA A 20 -8.29 -12.35 -15.15
N ALA A 21 -9.23 -12.66 -16.05
CA ALA A 21 -9.40 -14.03 -16.55
C ALA A 21 -8.27 -14.48 -17.50
N GLN A 22 -7.57 -13.53 -18.15
CA GLN A 22 -6.44 -13.82 -19.05
C GLN A 22 -5.11 -13.93 -18.31
N TYR A 23 -4.96 -13.21 -17.20
CA TYR A 23 -3.73 -13.15 -16.39
C TYR A 23 -4.04 -13.52 -14.93
N PRO A 24 -4.15 -14.83 -14.61
CA PRO A 24 -4.47 -15.29 -13.26
C PRO A 24 -3.49 -14.80 -12.18
N GLU A 25 -2.23 -14.57 -12.55
CA GLU A 25 -1.16 -14.04 -11.69
C GLU A 25 -1.38 -12.59 -11.24
N ASP A 26 -2.23 -11.85 -11.95
CA ASP A 26 -2.61 -10.46 -11.64
C ASP A 26 -4.11 -10.37 -11.26
N ARG A 27 -4.75 -11.51 -10.97
CA ARG A 27 -6.20 -11.58 -10.72
C ARG A 27 -6.63 -10.68 -9.57
N GLU A 28 -5.99 -10.78 -8.41
CA GLU A 28 -6.36 -10.00 -7.22
C GLU A 28 -6.37 -8.49 -7.49
N PRO A 29 -5.27 -7.85 -7.94
CA PRO A 29 -5.27 -6.41 -8.18
C PRO A 29 -6.24 -5.97 -9.29
N LEU A 30 -6.46 -6.79 -10.32
CA LEU A 30 -7.42 -6.48 -11.38
C LEU A 30 -8.87 -6.56 -10.90
N VAL A 31 -9.21 -7.57 -10.11
CA VAL A 31 -10.56 -7.73 -9.52
C VAL A 31 -10.85 -6.65 -8.50
N LEU A 32 -9.89 -6.28 -7.65
CA LEU A 32 -10.04 -5.16 -6.70
C LEU A 32 -10.30 -3.82 -7.43
N ARG A 33 -9.60 -3.55 -8.53
CA ARG A 33 -9.87 -2.37 -9.36
C ARG A 33 -11.25 -2.43 -10.01
N ALA A 34 -11.68 -3.61 -10.46
CA ALA A 34 -13.02 -3.78 -11.02
C ALA A 34 -14.10 -3.52 -9.96
N ALA A 35 -13.91 -4.00 -8.73
CA ALA A 35 -14.81 -3.74 -7.60
C ALA A 35 -14.90 -2.23 -7.32
N ALA A 36 -13.78 -1.52 -7.25
CA ALA A 36 -13.78 -0.06 -7.07
C ALA A 36 -14.55 0.69 -8.17
N HIS A 37 -14.48 0.23 -9.43
CA HIS A 37 -15.31 0.80 -10.50
C HIS A 37 -16.80 0.51 -10.33
N LEU A 38 -17.18 -0.68 -9.87
CA LEU A 38 -18.57 -1.00 -9.56
C LEU A 38 -19.11 -0.17 -8.40
N GLU A 39 -18.28 0.09 -7.38
CA GLU A 39 -18.59 1.00 -6.28
C GLU A 39 -18.89 2.42 -6.78
N LEU A 40 -18.04 2.96 -7.66
CA LEU A 40 -18.25 4.27 -8.29
C LEU A 40 -19.48 4.30 -9.21
N ALA A 41 -19.82 3.17 -9.82
CA ALA A 41 -21.05 3.01 -10.60
C ALA A 41 -22.31 2.83 -9.73
N GLY A 42 -22.17 2.65 -8.41
CA GLY A 42 -23.26 2.39 -7.48
C GLY A 42 -23.71 0.92 -7.42
N ASP A 43 -23.06 0.01 -8.14
CA ASP A 43 -23.35 -1.43 -8.12
C ASP A 43 -22.61 -2.13 -6.96
N ARG A 44 -22.94 -1.69 -5.74
CA ARG A 44 -22.29 -2.09 -4.49
C ARG A 44 -22.46 -3.59 -4.20
N ALA A 45 -23.61 -4.16 -4.55
CA ALA A 45 -23.88 -5.59 -4.37
C ALA A 45 -22.96 -6.46 -5.23
N ARG A 46 -22.75 -6.08 -6.50
CA ARG A 46 -21.83 -6.80 -7.38
C ARG A 46 -20.37 -6.64 -6.94
N ALA A 47 -19.98 -5.46 -6.45
CA ALA A 47 -18.67 -5.26 -5.83
C ALA A 47 -18.46 -6.22 -4.64
N SER A 48 -19.45 -6.37 -3.75
CA SER A 48 -19.40 -7.34 -2.64
C SER A 48 -19.20 -8.78 -3.12
N THR A 49 -19.87 -9.21 -4.19
CA THR A 49 -19.65 -10.55 -4.77
C THR A 49 -18.21 -10.75 -5.23
N LEU A 50 -17.56 -9.73 -5.81
CA LEU A 50 -16.16 -9.84 -6.21
C LEU A 50 -15.22 -10.01 -5.00
N TYR A 51 -15.50 -9.33 -3.88
CA TYR A 51 -14.74 -9.53 -2.64
C TYR A 51 -14.95 -10.93 -2.06
N ASP A 52 -16.18 -11.44 -2.07
CA ASP A 52 -16.48 -12.80 -1.63
C ASP A 52 -15.79 -13.86 -2.50
N ASP A 53 -15.78 -13.67 -3.82
CA ASP A 53 -15.11 -14.57 -4.77
C ASP A 53 -13.58 -14.55 -4.60
N LEU A 54 -13.00 -13.43 -4.19
CA LEU A 54 -11.58 -13.36 -3.83
C LEU A 54 -11.33 -14.12 -2.52
N LEU A 55 -12.14 -13.89 -1.49
CA LEU A 55 -11.97 -14.52 -0.17
C LEU A 55 -12.30 -16.01 -0.14
N ALA A 56 -13.11 -16.50 -1.08
CA ALA A 56 -13.43 -17.92 -1.23
C ALA A 56 -12.36 -18.71 -2.00
N ALA A 57 -11.40 -18.03 -2.64
CA ALA A 57 -10.28 -18.70 -3.30
C ALA A 57 -9.38 -19.41 -2.28
N PRO A 58 -8.62 -20.44 -2.69
CA PRO A 58 -7.62 -21.07 -1.81
C PRO A 58 -6.69 -20.02 -1.21
N GLU A 59 -6.33 -20.16 0.07
CA GLU A 59 -5.52 -19.18 0.79
C GLU A 59 -4.19 -18.87 0.09
N SER A 60 -3.60 -19.85 -0.59
CA SER A 60 -2.37 -19.68 -1.40
C SER A 60 -2.53 -18.78 -2.63
N ALA A 61 -3.76 -18.45 -3.02
CA ALA A 61 -4.09 -17.63 -4.19
C ALA A 61 -4.52 -16.20 -3.82
N VAL A 62 -4.62 -15.88 -2.52
CA VAL A 62 -5.01 -14.57 -2.01
C VAL A 62 -3.80 -13.93 -1.35
N GLU A 63 -3.31 -12.85 -1.93
CA GLU A 63 -2.14 -12.15 -1.45
C GLU A 63 -2.47 -11.32 -0.20
N ASN A 64 -3.59 -10.60 -0.21
CA ASN A 64 -3.94 -9.65 0.86
C ASN A 64 -5.35 -9.86 1.43
N PRO A 65 -5.63 -10.99 2.13
CA PRO A 65 -6.98 -11.32 2.59
C PRO A 65 -7.56 -10.29 3.57
N HIS A 66 -6.73 -9.68 4.41
CA HIS A 66 -7.18 -8.64 5.35
C HIS A 66 -7.53 -7.33 4.66
N LEU A 67 -6.82 -6.98 3.58
CA LEU A 67 -7.13 -5.79 2.78
C LEU A 67 -8.47 -5.96 2.06
N ILE A 68 -8.70 -7.14 1.46
CA ILE A 68 -9.97 -7.47 0.81
C ILE A 68 -11.13 -7.40 1.81
N LYS A 69 -10.94 -7.92 3.03
CA LYS A 69 -11.93 -7.79 4.12
C LYS A 69 -12.21 -6.33 4.47
N ALA A 70 -11.18 -5.48 4.59
CA ALA A 70 -11.36 -4.07 4.92
C ALA A 70 -12.14 -3.33 3.81
N LEU A 71 -11.81 -3.56 2.55
CA LEU A 71 -12.50 -2.99 1.39
C LEU A 71 -13.96 -3.48 1.32
N LYS A 72 -14.19 -4.77 1.57
CA LYS A 72 -15.55 -5.32 1.67
C LYS A 72 -16.36 -4.64 2.77
N ALA A 73 -15.78 -4.44 3.95
CA ALA A 73 -16.45 -3.76 5.06
C ALA A 73 -16.82 -2.31 4.71
N ALA A 74 -15.89 -1.57 4.08
CA ALA A 74 -16.15 -0.22 3.58
C ALA A 74 -17.34 -0.22 2.60
N ASN A 75 -17.31 -1.11 1.61
CA ASN A 75 -18.38 -1.23 0.64
C ASN A 75 -19.74 -1.59 1.29
N LEU A 76 -19.77 -2.56 2.21
CA LEU A 76 -20.99 -2.99 2.91
C LEU A 76 -21.68 -1.86 3.67
N TRP A 77 -20.90 -0.98 4.28
CA TRP A 77 -21.44 0.14 5.06
C TRP A 77 -22.24 1.10 4.16
N GLU A 78 -21.73 1.38 2.96
CA GLU A 78 -22.31 2.31 1.98
C GLU A 78 -23.70 1.89 1.46
N TYR A 79 -24.13 0.64 1.63
CA TYR A 79 -25.45 0.18 1.18
C TYR A 79 -26.28 -0.56 2.25
N GLY A 80 -26.02 -0.28 3.53
CA GLY A 80 -26.93 -0.64 4.63
C GLY A 80 -26.62 -1.96 5.35
N HIS A 81 -25.42 -2.51 5.18
CA HIS A 81 -24.96 -3.73 5.84
C HIS A 81 -23.99 -3.45 7.00
N GLU A 82 -24.26 -2.39 7.78
CA GLU A 82 -23.31 -1.87 8.78
C GLU A 82 -22.94 -2.87 9.87
N ALA A 83 -23.88 -3.74 10.30
CA ALA A 83 -23.61 -4.74 11.33
C ALA A 83 -22.58 -5.78 10.85
N GLU A 84 -22.67 -6.18 9.59
CA GLU A 84 -21.69 -7.08 8.97
C GLU A 84 -20.34 -6.36 8.78
N ALA A 85 -20.35 -5.11 8.32
CA ALA A 85 -19.15 -4.30 8.19
C ALA A 85 -18.39 -4.16 9.52
N ARG A 86 -19.09 -3.83 10.62
CA ARG A 86 -18.51 -3.77 11.98
C ARG A 86 -17.91 -5.11 12.41
N ALA A 87 -18.62 -6.22 12.16
CA ALA A 87 -18.10 -7.56 12.50
C ALA A 87 -16.82 -7.89 11.74
N ILE A 88 -16.72 -7.51 10.46
CA ILE A 88 -15.51 -7.69 9.66
C ILE A 88 -14.36 -6.82 10.20
N ILE A 89 -14.62 -5.55 10.51
CA ILE A 89 -13.62 -4.62 11.06
C ILE A 89 -13.06 -5.15 12.39
N GLU A 90 -13.92 -5.66 13.28
CA GLU A 90 -13.48 -6.26 14.53
C GLU A 90 -12.68 -7.55 14.30
N GLY A 91 -13.06 -8.35 13.29
CA GLY A 91 -12.28 -9.51 12.86
C GLY A 91 -10.88 -9.14 12.36
N ILE A 92 -10.71 -7.99 11.70
CA ILE A 92 -9.40 -7.47 11.29
C ILE A 92 -8.57 -7.11 12.52
N ARG A 93 -9.17 -6.39 13.49
CA ARG A 93 -8.49 -6.04 14.75
C ARG A 93 -7.99 -7.28 15.48
N ALA A 94 -8.85 -8.29 15.63
CA ALA A 94 -8.53 -9.53 16.33
C ALA A 94 -7.43 -10.34 15.64
N ALA A 95 -7.38 -10.31 14.30
CA ALA A 95 -6.33 -10.99 13.53
C ALA A 95 -4.98 -10.27 13.57
N ALA A 96 -4.99 -8.98 13.93
CA ALA A 96 -3.80 -8.13 14.05
C ALA A 96 -2.85 -8.20 12.83
N PRO A 97 -3.32 -7.87 11.61
CA PRO A 97 -2.48 -7.99 10.42
C PRO A 97 -1.22 -7.10 10.54
N PRO A 98 -0.07 -7.58 10.05
CA PRO A 98 1.20 -6.83 10.11
C PRO A 98 1.29 -5.69 9.08
N ASP A 99 0.37 -5.66 8.12
CA ASP A 99 0.29 -4.65 7.07
C ASP A 99 -0.58 -3.47 7.49
N ALA A 100 -0.16 -2.25 7.14
CA ALA A 100 -0.87 -1.03 7.49
C ALA A 100 -2.18 -0.81 6.72
N ALA A 101 -2.26 -1.28 5.47
CA ALA A 101 -3.38 -0.96 4.57
C ALA A 101 -4.76 -1.44 5.07
N PRO A 102 -4.93 -2.67 5.59
CA PRO A 102 -6.17 -3.10 6.21
C PRO A 102 -6.58 -2.21 7.38
N TRP A 103 -5.61 -1.78 8.19
CA TRP A 103 -5.87 -0.90 9.34
C TRP A 103 -6.38 0.46 8.90
N GLN A 104 -5.72 1.04 7.90
CA GLN A 104 -6.09 2.35 7.35
C GLN A 104 -7.51 2.33 6.80
N VAL A 105 -7.82 1.40 5.90
CA VAL A 105 -9.15 1.33 5.24
C VAL A 105 -10.26 1.17 6.26
N ALA A 106 -10.09 0.28 7.26
CA ALA A 106 -11.10 0.05 8.28
C ALA A 106 -11.27 1.26 9.22
N ALA A 107 -10.18 1.93 9.62
CA ALA A 107 -10.27 3.12 10.45
C ALA A 107 -10.89 4.32 9.71
N GLU A 108 -10.53 4.52 8.44
CA GLU A 108 -11.14 5.55 7.59
C GLU A 108 -12.62 5.25 7.32
N THR A 109 -13.01 3.98 7.24
CA THR A 109 -14.42 3.58 7.14
C THR A 109 -15.19 4.00 8.40
N LEU A 110 -14.63 3.73 9.59
CA LEU A 110 -15.24 4.17 10.86
C LEU A 110 -15.33 5.69 10.94
N GLU A 111 -14.25 6.39 10.58
CA GLU A 111 -14.22 7.86 10.56
C GLU A 111 -15.29 8.46 9.63
N ALA A 112 -15.40 7.95 8.40
CA ALA A 112 -16.36 8.44 7.41
C ALA A 112 -17.83 8.26 7.84
N HIS A 113 -18.08 7.35 8.79
CA HIS A 113 -19.40 7.04 9.33
C HIS A 113 -19.61 7.55 10.76
N ASP A 114 -18.84 8.55 11.18
CA ASP A 114 -18.95 9.25 12.47
C ASP A 114 -18.69 8.37 13.71
N GLU A 115 -17.99 7.24 13.53
CA GLU A 115 -17.57 6.34 14.62
C GLU A 115 -16.17 6.75 15.12
N LEU A 116 -16.02 8.02 15.51
CA LEU A 116 -14.72 8.65 15.74
C LEU A 116 -13.90 8.01 16.86
N GLU A 117 -14.51 7.66 18.00
CA GLU A 117 -13.82 6.97 19.09
C GLU A 117 -13.31 5.60 18.65
N SER A 118 -14.13 4.85 17.91
CA SER A 118 -13.75 3.55 17.34
C SER A 118 -12.60 3.70 16.34
N ALA A 119 -12.65 4.72 15.47
CA ALA A 119 -11.59 5.02 14.51
C ALA A 119 -10.27 5.37 15.21
N HIS A 120 -10.32 6.23 16.26
CA HIS A 120 -9.15 6.61 17.05
C HIS A 120 -8.50 5.40 17.72
N ASP A 121 -9.30 4.54 18.31
CA ASP A 121 -8.84 3.31 18.96
C ASP A 121 -8.24 2.31 17.96
N PHE A 122 -8.84 2.18 16.77
CA PHE A 122 -8.35 1.32 15.69
C PHE A 122 -6.98 1.80 15.17
N PHE A 123 -6.85 3.10 14.86
CA PHE A 123 -5.57 3.69 14.47
C PHE A 123 -4.50 3.53 15.57
N SER A 124 -4.87 3.79 16.83
CA SER A 124 -3.94 3.69 17.96
C SER A 124 -3.45 2.25 18.18
N THR A 125 -4.33 1.27 18.01
CA THR A 125 -3.99 -0.16 18.04
C THR A 125 -2.99 -0.50 16.94
N ALA A 126 -3.26 -0.09 15.70
CA ALA A 126 -2.39 -0.33 14.56
C ALA A 126 -0.99 0.28 14.78
N LEU A 127 -0.89 1.54 15.21
CA LEU A 127 0.40 2.19 15.46
C LEU A 127 1.19 1.48 16.55
N THR A 128 0.53 1.04 17.63
CA THR A 128 1.17 0.31 18.73
C THR A 128 1.71 -1.05 18.28
N LEU A 129 1.04 -1.70 17.33
CA LEU A 129 1.46 -2.99 16.78
C LEU A 129 2.59 -2.85 15.76
N LEU A 130 2.53 -1.83 14.91
CA LEU A 130 3.38 -1.72 13.72
C LEU A 130 4.63 -0.86 13.94
N LEU A 131 4.61 0.04 14.93
CA LEU A 131 5.71 0.94 15.25
C LEU A 131 6.30 0.64 16.61
N ALA A 132 7.58 1.00 16.77
CA ALA A 132 8.23 0.98 18.06
C ALA A 132 8.88 2.34 18.36
N PRO A 133 8.88 2.76 19.64
CA PRO A 133 9.49 4.03 20.03
C PRO A 133 10.98 4.09 19.65
N GLY A 134 11.37 5.19 19.00
CA GLY A 134 12.77 5.46 18.63
C GLY A 134 13.26 4.79 17.35
N GLU A 135 12.44 3.95 16.72
CA GLU A 135 12.73 3.40 15.39
C GLU A 135 12.21 4.32 14.28
N GLU A 136 12.79 4.17 13.10
CA GLU A 136 12.33 4.87 11.91
C GLU A 136 10.93 4.41 11.50
N VAL A 137 10.08 5.35 11.09
CA VAL A 137 8.69 5.08 10.70
C VAL A 137 8.62 4.62 9.24
N PRO A 138 8.22 3.37 8.96
CA PRO A 138 8.07 2.89 7.59
C PRO A 138 7.05 3.72 6.81
N TYR A 139 7.35 4.05 5.54
CA TYR A 139 6.47 4.85 4.68
C TYR A 139 5.03 4.32 4.65
N ALA A 140 4.85 3.00 4.57
CA ALA A 140 3.54 2.35 4.53
C ALA A 140 2.65 2.63 5.76
N THR A 141 3.24 3.01 6.90
CA THR A 141 2.52 3.28 8.15
C THR A 141 2.23 4.76 8.38
N GLN A 142 2.83 5.67 7.60
CA GLN A 142 2.71 7.11 7.82
C GLN A 142 1.27 7.62 7.67
N SER A 143 0.48 7.00 6.79
CA SER A 143 -0.94 7.33 6.63
C SER A 143 -1.76 7.06 7.90
N LEU A 144 -1.39 6.06 8.71
CA LEU A 144 -2.04 5.76 9.98
C LEU A 144 -1.82 6.90 11.00
N LEU A 145 -0.63 7.51 11.02
CA LEU A 145 -0.33 8.67 11.86
C LEU A 145 -1.17 9.88 11.46
N THR A 146 -1.23 10.16 10.15
CA THR A 146 -2.02 11.27 9.60
C THR A 146 -3.52 11.09 9.86
N GLY A 147 -4.06 9.89 9.63
CA GLY A 147 -5.46 9.56 9.90
C GLY A 147 -5.80 9.66 11.40
N ARG A 148 -4.93 9.14 12.27
CA ARG A 148 -5.09 9.27 13.73
C ARG A 148 -5.13 10.73 14.17
N HIS A 149 -4.19 11.54 13.70
CA HIS A 149 -4.14 12.97 14.01
C HIS A 149 -5.47 13.62 13.62
N ARG A 150 -5.99 13.34 12.42
CA ARG A 150 -7.28 13.89 11.95
C ARG A 150 -8.43 13.53 12.90
N VAL A 151 -8.59 12.25 13.24
CA VAL A 151 -9.66 11.80 14.14
C VAL A 151 -9.53 12.43 15.54
N ARG A 152 -8.30 12.56 16.07
CA ARG A 152 -8.09 13.20 17.38
C ARG A 152 -8.45 14.68 17.39
N ARG A 153 -8.22 15.38 16.27
CA ARG A 153 -8.66 16.76 16.10
C ARG A 153 -10.19 16.87 16.08
N LEU A 154 -10.87 15.94 15.41
CA LEU A 154 -12.34 15.87 15.42
C LEU A 154 -12.89 15.61 16.83
N LEU A 155 -12.22 14.74 17.61
CA LEU A 155 -12.55 14.45 19.02
C LEU A 155 -12.11 15.55 20.02
N ALA A 156 -11.47 16.63 19.54
CA ALA A 156 -10.90 17.69 20.38
C ALA A 156 -9.94 17.20 21.48
N LEU A 157 -9.17 16.14 21.19
CA LEU A 157 -8.16 15.61 22.11
C LEU A 157 -6.86 16.43 22.03
N PRO A 158 -6.11 16.58 23.14
CA PRO A 158 -4.80 17.24 23.12
C PRO A 158 -3.79 16.40 22.33
N HIS A 159 -2.78 17.04 21.74
CA HIS A 159 -1.72 16.31 21.04
C HIS A 159 -0.94 15.37 21.97
N ASP A 160 -0.58 14.22 21.43
CA ASP A 160 0.36 13.28 22.04
C ASP A 160 1.59 13.03 21.15
N ALA A 161 2.47 12.12 21.59
CA ALA A 161 3.72 11.82 20.88
C ALA A 161 3.50 11.31 19.44
N TRP A 162 2.37 10.66 19.15
CA TRP A 162 2.07 10.23 17.77
C TRP A 162 1.64 11.42 16.91
N ASP A 163 0.95 12.40 17.49
CA ASP A 163 0.56 13.63 16.78
C ASP A 163 1.81 14.49 16.46
N GLU A 164 2.76 14.57 17.39
CA GLU A 164 4.06 15.22 17.15
C GLU A 164 4.85 14.52 16.03
N LEU A 165 4.88 13.18 16.05
CA LEU A 165 5.53 12.37 15.01
C LEU A 165 4.86 12.56 13.64
N ALA A 166 3.52 12.58 13.59
CA ALA A 166 2.77 12.88 12.38
C ALA A 166 3.14 14.26 11.81
N GLY A 167 3.23 15.27 12.67
CA GLY A 167 3.64 16.62 12.29
C GLY A 167 5.07 16.68 11.74
N ALA A 168 6.01 15.94 12.34
CA ALA A 168 7.40 15.88 11.88
C ALA A 168 7.56 15.20 10.51
N LEU A 169 6.70 14.22 10.19
CA LEU A 169 6.72 13.50 8.91
C LEU A 169 5.96 14.23 7.79
N ASN A 170 5.12 15.20 8.13
CA ASN A 170 4.36 15.95 7.14
C ASN A 170 5.27 16.85 6.29
N THR A 171 5.40 16.51 5.01
CA THR A 171 6.19 17.27 4.03
C THR A 171 5.37 18.31 3.27
N ALA A 172 4.05 18.35 3.47
CA ALA A 172 3.17 19.32 2.84
C ALA A 172 3.46 20.75 3.34
N PRO A 173 3.26 21.79 2.50
CA PRO A 173 3.50 23.18 2.90
C PRO A 173 2.53 23.70 3.96
N VAL A 174 1.45 22.96 4.24
CA VAL A 174 0.44 23.30 5.24
C VAL A 174 0.58 22.32 6.43
N PRO A 175 0.66 22.80 7.68
CA PRO A 175 0.70 21.94 8.86
C PRO A 175 -0.56 21.09 9.02
N LEU A 176 -0.41 19.89 9.61
CA LEU A 176 -1.54 19.00 9.88
C LEU A 176 -2.61 19.63 10.77
N ASP A 177 -2.22 20.49 11.71
CA ASP A 177 -3.14 21.24 12.58
C ASP A 177 -4.15 22.09 11.79
N GLU A 178 -3.66 22.73 10.73
CA GLU A 178 -4.47 23.57 9.86
C GLU A 178 -5.30 22.71 8.90
N LEU A 179 -4.70 21.65 8.34
CA LEU A 179 -5.41 20.74 7.43
C LEU A 179 -6.57 20.03 8.12
N HIS A 180 -6.37 19.61 9.37
CA HIS A 180 -7.32 18.84 10.18
C HIS A 180 -8.12 19.71 11.17
N ASP A 181 -8.18 21.03 10.97
CA ASP A 181 -9.03 21.90 11.80
C ASP A 181 -10.52 21.58 11.55
N PRO A 182 -11.28 21.08 12.55
CA PRO A 182 -12.71 20.79 12.39
C PRO A 182 -13.53 22.02 12.00
N LYS A 183 -13.03 23.24 12.25
CA LYS A 183 -13.71 24.49 11.91
C LYS A 183 -13.52 24.90 10.44
N ARG A 184 -12.70 24.19 9.64
CA ARG A 184 -12.51 24.47 8.21
C ARG A 184 -13.82 24.50 7.41
N LEU A 185 -14.82 23.68 7.78
CA LEU A 185 -16.11 23.64 7.08
C LEU A 185 -16.82 25.02 7.04
N TRP A 186 -16.47 25.95 7.93
CA TRP A 186 -17.04 27.30 7.94
C TRP A 186 -16.35 28.27 6.96
N SER A 187 -15.14 27.98 6.47
CA SER A 187 -14.42 28.85 5.50
C SER A 187 -15.00 28.79 4.09
N LEU A 188 -15.59 27.65 3.70
CA LEU A 188 -16.18 27.43 2.37
C LEU A 188 -17.45 28.29 2.11
N GLY A 189 -18.06 28.83 3.16
CA GLY A 189 -19.19 29.77 3.06
C GLY A 189 -18.78 31.24 3.12
N SER A 190 -17.48 31.54 3.25
CA SER A 190 -17.00 32.92 3.36
C SER A 190 -17.00 33.64 2.00
N SER A 191 -17.23 34.95 2.05
CA SER A 191 -17.08 35.84 0.90
C SER A 191 -15.79 36.64 0.94
N ASP A 192 -14.94 36.43 1.96
CA ASP A 192 -13.64 37.08 2.07
C ASP A 192 -12.63 36.45 1.09
N PRO A 193 -12.07 37.21 0.13
CA PRO A 193 -11.08 36.71 -0.82
C PRO A 193 -9.83 36.12 -0.15
N ALA A 194 -9.41 36.62 1.01
CA ALA A 194 -8.24 36.12 1.73
C ALA A 194 -8.51 34.73 2.34
N GLU A 195 -9.69 34.53 2.93
CA GLU A 195 -10.12 33.24 3.47
C GLU A 195 -10.29 32.19 2.36
N LEU A 196 -10.86 32.59 1.21
CA LEU A 196 -10.98 31.72 0.03
C LEU A 196 -9.61 31.33 -0.55
N ALA A 197 -8.65 32.26 -0.62
CA ALA A 197 -7.30 31.97 -1.10
C ALA A 197 -6.53 31.01 -0.18
N ALA A 198 -6.68 31.17 1.14
CA ALA A 198 -6.13 30.25 2.13
C ALA A 198 -6.74 28.85 1.96
N GLU A 199 -8.06 28.76 1.79
CA GLU A 199 -8.75 27.48 1.60
C GLU A 199 -8.33 26.77 0.30
N ILE A 200 -8.19 27.51 -0.80
CA ILE A 200 -7.64 26.97 -2.07
C ILE A 200 -6.23 26.41 -1.86
N THR A 201 -5.39 27.08 -1.05
CA THR A 201 -4.03 26.62 -0.76
C THR A 201 -4.05 25.30 0.01
N ARG A 202 -4.93 25.17 1.02
CA ARG A 202 -5.12 23.92 1.77
C ARG A 202 -5.63 22.79 0.91
N LEU A 203 -6.68 23.02 0.12
CA LEU A 203 -7.21 22.03 -0.82
C LEU A 203 -6.14 21.56 -1.81
N ARG A 204 -5.27 22.45 -2.28
CA ARG A 204 -4.12 22.08 -3.12
C ARG A 204 -3.09 21.24 -2.38
N ALA A 205 -2.79 21.55 -1.12
CA ALA A 205 -1.86 20.76 -0.30
C ALA A 205 -2.42 19.36 -0.01
N GLU A 206 -3.71 19.28 0.31
CA GLU A 206 -4.45 18.03 0.54
C GLU A 206 -4.50 17.18 -0.74
N LEU A 207 -4.91 17.77 -1.88
CA LEU A 207 -4.84 17.12 -3.19
C LEU A 207 -3.41 16.71 -3.57
N GLY A 208 -2.41 17.52 -3.22
CA GLY A 208 -1.00 17.19 -3.44
C GLY A 208 -0.58 15.94 -2.66
N THR A 209 -0.97 15.85 -1.40
CA THR A 209 -0.72 14.69 -0.52
C THR A 209 -1.40 13.43 -1.06
N TYR A 210 -2.68 13.52 -1.43
CA TYR A 210 -3.40 12.42 -2.06
C TYR A 210 -2.77 12.00 -3.40
N ARG A 211 -2.35 12.96 -4.23
CA ARG A 211 -1.67 12.67 -5.49
C ARG A 211 -0.34 11.98 -5.28
N THR A 212 0.45 12.38 -4.29
CA THR A 212 1.70 11.70 -3.93
C THR A 212 1.42 10.26 -3.52
N ALA A 213 0.44 10.04 -2.62
CA ALA A 213 0.04 8.71 -2.17
C ALA A 213 -0.46 7.81 -3.33
N LEU A 214 -1.29 8.35 -4.22
CA LEU A 214 -1.83 7.65 -5.39
C LEU A 214 -0.79 7.43 -6.49
N SER A 215 0.12 8.38 -6.67
CA SER A 215 1.16 8.31 -7.69
C SER A 215 2.18 7.21 -7.41
N ARG A 216 2.16 6.63 -6.19
CA ARG A 216 3.06 5.57 -5.69
C ARG A 216 4.37 5.61 -6.47
N PRO A 217 5.20 6.66 -6.27
CA PRO A 217 6.35 6.89 -7.13
C PRO A 217 7.08 5.57 -7.29
N PHE A 218 7.26 5.12 -8.55
CA PHE A 218 7.77 3.78 -8.82
C PHE A 218 8.95 3.54 -7.90
N PRO A 219 8.85 2.55 -7.00
CA PRO A 219 9.88 2.43 -6.02
C PRO A 219 11.18 2.18 -6.77
N VAL A 220 12.27 2.81 -6.32
CA VAL A 220 13.58 2.35 -6.75
C VAL A 220 13.69 0.93 -6.20
N ALA A 221 13.44 -0.03 -7.08
CA ALA A 221 13.20 -1.41 -6.70
C ALA A 221 14.45 -2.25 -6.96
N VAL A 222 14.81 -3.05 -5.97
CA VAL A 222 15.94 -3.97 -6.08
C VAL A 222 15.41 -5.39 -6.27
N LEU A 223 16.06 -6.14 -7.16
CA LEU A 223 15.66 -7.50 -7.52
C LEU A 223 16.08 -8.50 -6.44
N HIS A 224 15.10 -9.18 -5.87
CA HIS A 224 15.27 -10.31 -4.98
C HIS A 224 15.07 -11.62 -5.76
N TRP A 225 15.97 -12.59 -5.54
CA TRP A 225 15.88 -13.93 -6.07
C TRP A 225 15.71 -14.92 -4.91
N PRO A 226 14.57 -15.63 -4.85
CA PRO A 226 14.41 -16.73 -3.90
C PRO A 226 15.49 -17.78 -4.10
N LYS A 227 15.85 -18.50 -3.03
CA LYS A 227 16.94 -19.48 -3.04
C LYS A 227 16.88 -20.48 -4.21
N GLU A 228 15.70 -21.06 -4.46
CA GLU A 228 15.53 -22.05 -5.53
C GLU A 228 15.61 -21.41 -6.92
N GLU A 229 15.02 -20.22 -7.08
CA GLU A 229 15.08 -19.44 -8.33
C GLU A 229 16.51 -19.00 -8.64
N LEU A 230 17.27 -18.55 -7.65
CA LEU A 230 18.68 -18.18 -7.84
C LEU A 230 19.53 -19.39 -8.25
N ARG A 231 19.30 -20.54 -7.62
CA ARG A 231 19.98 -21.79 -7.97
C ARG A 231 19.65 -22.20 -9.40
N GLU A 232 18.39 -22.11 -9.80
CA GLU A 232 17.95 -22.40 -11.16
C GLU A 232 18.56 -21.43 -12.18
N LEU A 233 18.53 -20.13 -11.89
CA LEU A 233 19.10 -19.07 -12.72
C LEU A 233 20.59 -19.33 -13.01
N LEU A 234 21.38 -19.61 -11.96
CA LEU A 234 22.82 -19.86 -12.09
C LEU A 234 23.14 -21.21 -12.77
N THR A 235 22.21 -22.17 -12.69
CA THR A 235 22.34 -23.45 -13.42
C THR A 235 22.09 -23.26 -14.92
N ALA A 236 21.07 -22.48 -15.29
CA ALA A 236 20.71 -22.20 -16.68
C ALA A 236 21.67 -21.19 -17.33
N TYR A 237 22.15 -20.22 -16.56
CA TYR A 237 22.97 -19.08 -17.03
C TYR A 237 24.22 -18.90 -16.16
N PRO A 238 25.25 -19.77 -16.31
CA PRO A 238 26.44 -19.74 -15.47
C PRO A 238 27.21 -18.41 -15.47
N ASP A 239 27.13 -17.65 -16.57
CA ASP A 239 27.76 -16.33 -16.71
C ASP A 239 27.27 -15.33 -15.64
N LEU A 240 26.04 -15.50 -15.10
CA LEU A 240 25.50 -14.65 -14.05
C LEU A 240 26.13 -14.90 -12.66
N THR A 241 27.02 -15.88 -12.52
CA THR A 241 27.75 -16.14 -11.26
C THR A 241 28.71 -14.99 -10.90
N GLU A 242 29.12 -14.18 -11.89
CA GLU A 242 29.88 -12.95 -11.63
C GLU A 242 29.07 -11.91 -10.84
N GLU A 243 27.76 -11.83 -11.11
CA GLU A 243 26.84 -10.93 -10.43
C GLU A 243 26.35 -11.53 -9.10
N TYR A 244 25.90 -12.78 -9.15
CA TYR A 244 25.34 -13.50 -8.00
C TYR A 244 26.23 -14.67 -7.58
N VAL A 245 27.04 -14.45 -6.53
CA VAL A 245 27.97 -15.46 -6.00
C VAL A 245 27.23 -16.60 -5.30
N ASP A 246 26.40 -16.25 -4.32
CA ASP A 246 25.57 -17.17 -3.56
C ASP A 246 24.35 -16.42 -2.96
N HIS A 247 23.37 -17.17 -2.48
CA HIS A 247 22.13 -16.60 -1.94
C HIS A 247 22.33 -15.73 -0.70
N ALA A 248 23.23 -16.11 0.22
CA ALA A 248 23.47 -15.34 1.44
C ALA A 248 24.15 -14.00 1.13
N THR A 249 25.12 -14.02 0.21
CA THR A 249 25.79 -12.83 -0.32
C THR A 249 24.80 -11.95 -1.08
N HIS A 250 23.89 -12.52 -1.87
CA HIS A 250 22.82 -11.78 -2.57
C HIS A 250 21.95 -10.99 -1.58
N LEU A 251 21.40 -11.66 -0.56
CA LEU A 251 20.56 -11.00 0.45
C LEU A 251 21.31 -9.88 1.19
N SER A 252 22.56 -10.13 1.59
CA SER A 252 23.37 -9.14 2.31
C SER A 252 23.67 -7.90 1.47
N ARG A 253 24.00 -8.09 0.17
CA ARG A 253 24.23 -6.98 -0.77
C ARG A 253 22.96 -6.20 -1.05
N LEU A 254 21.82 -6.90 -1.15
CA LEU A 254 20.51 -6.28 -1.38
C LEU A 254 20.14 -5.36 -0.22
N GLU A 255 20.20 -5.86 1.03
CA GLU A 255 19.91 -5.04 2.23
C GLU A 255 20.87 -3.85 2.36
N ALA A 256 22.17 -4.06 2.14
CA ALA A 256 23.16 -2.98 2.16
C ALA A 256 22.84 -1.90 1.11
N SER A 257 22.51 -2.31 -0.12
CA SER A 257 22.16 -1.38 -1.20
C SER A 257 20.91 -0.57 -0.88
N LEU A 258 19.89 -1.19 -0.28
CA LEU A 258 18.68 -0.49 0.15
C LEU A 258 18.98 0.53 1.26
N ARG A 259 19.80 0.16 2.24
CA ARG A 259 20.24 1.09 3.30
C ARG A 259 21.05 2.26 2.75
N ASP A 260 21.94 2.01 1.81
CA ASP A 260 22.75 3.06 1.17
C ASP A 260 21.87 4.03 0.37
N LEU A 261 20.94 3.50 -0.44
CA LEU A 261 19.97 4.33 -1.18
C LEU A 261 19.11 5.16 -0.24
N HIS A 262 18.67 4.56 0.86
CA HIS A 262 17.85 5.22 1.87
C HIS A 262 18.63 6.33 2.59
N ALA A 263 19.86 6.06 3.03
CA ALA A 263 20.74 7.04 3.66
C ALA A 263 21.10 8.20 2.72
N ALA A 264 21.13 7.96 1.40
CA ALA A 264 21.28 9.00 0.38
C ALA A 264 20.00 9.84 0.16
N GLY A 265 18.92 9.55 0.87
CA GLY A 265 17.65 10.26 0.78
C GLY A 265 16.76 9.80 -0.38
N THR A 266 16.99 8.60 -0.94
CA THR A 266 16.12 8.04 -1.99
C THR A 266 14.78 7.64 -1.36
N PRO A 267 13.65 8.29 -1.72
CA PRO A 267 12.36 7.93 -1.19
C PRO A 267 11.79 6.70 -1.90
N ASN A 268 10.81 6.05 -1.27
CA ASN A 268 10.04 4.94 -1.86
C ASN A 268 10.95 3.81 -2.37
N LEU A 269 11.67 3.14 -1.49
CA LEU A 269 12.41 1.95 -1.88
C LEU A 269 11.49 0.74 -1.88
N GLY A 270 11.81 -0.23 -2.74
CA GLY A 270 11.03 -1.46 -2.82
C GLY A 270 11.87 -2.66 -3.21
N ILE A 271 11.28 -3.83 -3.02
CA ILE A 271 11.87 -5.11 -3.39
C ILE A 271 10.91 -5.80 -4.35
N VAL A 272 11.43 -6.31 -5.46
CA VAL A 272 10.67 -7.12 -6.41
C VAL A 272 11.25 -8.52 -6.43
N THR A 273 10.39 -9.53 -6.33
CA THR A 273 10.81 -10.93 -6.36
C THR A 273 10.73 -11.45 -7.79
N GLY A 274 11.86 -11.89 -8.34
CA GLY A 274 11.95 -12.48 -9.67
C GLY A 274 11.76 -14.00 -9.66
N THR A 275 11.30 -14.55 -10.79
CA THR A 275 11.34 -15.99 -11.09
C THR A 275 12.02 -16.21 -12.43
N VAL A 276 12.72 -17.34 -12.59
CA VAL A 276 13.45 -17.67 -13.82
C VAL A 276 12.51 -17.67 -15.03
N PRO A 277 11.32 -18.32 -15.00
CA PRO A 277 10.42 -18.28 -16.15
C PRO A 277 9.93 -16.87 -16.50
N SER A 278 9.68 -16.02 -15.49
CA SER A 278 9.26 -14.63 -15.72
C SER A 278 10.39 -13.79 -16.31
N TYR A 279 11.62 -13.98 -15.85
CA TYR A 279 12.80 -13.29 -16.37
C TYR A 279 13.13 -13.73 -17.80
N GLU A 280 13.04 -15.03 -18.11
CA GLU A 280 13.23 -15.56 -19.46
C GLU A 280 12.18 -15.02 -20.44
N ALA A 281 10.91 -14.98 -20.02
CA ALA A 281 9.85 -14.38 -20.81
C ALA A 281 10.10 -12.88 -21.08
N PHE A 282 10.60 -12.15 -20.09
CA PHE A 282 10.99 -10.75 -20.24
C PHE A 282 12.18 -10.59 -21.22
N ALA A 283 13.23 -11.38 -21.06
CA ALA A 283 14.38 -11.39 -21.97
C ALA A 283 13.99 -11.68 -23.42
N ALA A 284 13.09 -12.65 -23.62
CA ALA A 284 12.53 -12.96 -24.93
C ALA A 284 11.74 -11.77 -25.52
N SER A 285 10.94 -11.07 -24.71
CA SER A 285 10.20 -9.88 -25.17
C SER A 285 11.11 -8.70 -25.54
N GLU A 286 12.25 -8.57 -24.86
CA GLU A 286 13.28 -7.57 -25.15
C GLU A 286 14.26 -8.03 -26.25
N ALA A 287 14.00 -9.18 -26.89
CA ALA A 287 14.85 -9.81 -27.91
C ALA A 287 16.33 -9.88 -27.50
N THR A 288 16.60 -10.12 -26.21
CA THR A 288 17.93 -10.06 -25.60
C THR A 288 18.24 -11.35 -24.83
N SER A 289 19.52 -11.66 -24.64
CA SER A 289 19.94 -12.84 -23.86
C SER A 289 19.68 -12.65 -22.36
N PRO A 290 19.16 -13.66 -21.63
CA PRO A 290 19.07 -13.65 -20.17
C PRO A 290 20.40 -13.46 -19.44
N THR A 291 21.55 -13.74 -20.09
CA THR A 291 22.88 -13.50 -19.52
C THR A 291 23.30 -12.02 -19.52
N THR A 292 22.52 -11.14 -20.14
CA THR A 292 22.84 -9.71 -20.23
C THR A 292 22.57 -9.04 -18.87
N THR A 293 23.62 -8.70 -18.13
CA THR A 293 23.49 -8.14 -16.76
C THR A 293 22.69 -6.84 -16.69
N ALA A 294 22.77 -5.99 -17.73
CA ALA A 294 21.98 -4.75 -17.82
C ALA A 294 20.45 -4.98 -17.90
N LEU A 295 20.02 -6.22 -18.16
CA LEU A 295 18.60 -6.60 -18.23
C LEU A 295 17.98 -6.80 -16.84
N LEU A 296 18.76 -7.20 -15.83
CA LEU A 296 18.29 -7.42 -14.45
C LEU A 296 17.60 -6.18 -13.83
N PRO A 297 18.20 -4.96 -13.86
CA PRO A 297 17.53 -3.77 -13.33
C PRO A 297 16.32 -3.35 -14.18
N GLN A 298 16.31 -3.63 -15.49
CA GLN A 298 15.15 -3.35 -16.37
C GLN A 298 13.99 -4.29 -16.05
N TYR A 299 14.29 -5.56 -15.77
CA TYR A 299 13.32 -6.54 -15.30
C TYR A 299 12.72 -6.11 -13.95
N ALA A 300 13.58 -5.69 -13.01
CA ALA A 300 13.14 -5.18 -11.72
C ALA A 300 12.21 -3.96 -11.87
N THR A 301 12.57 -3.03 -12.75
CA THR A 301 11.75 -1.86 -13.08
C THR A 301 10.40 -2.26 -13.67
N THR A 302 10.38 -3.24 -14.57
CA THR A 302 9.14 -3.76 -15.17
C THR A 302 8.23 -4.40 -14.12
N LEU A 303 8.77 -5.19 -13.20
CA LEU A 303 8.02 -5.78 -12.09
C LEU A 303 7.47 -4.70 -11.15
N ALA A 304 8.27 -3.70 -10.82
CA ALA A 304 7.84 -2.57 -10.00
C ALA A 304 6.73 -1.78 -10.71
N ALA A 305 6.84 -1.58 -12.03
CA ALA A 305 5.84 -0.90 -12.83
C ALA A 305 4.50 -1.65 -12.91
N ARG A 306 4.54 -2.97 -12.77
CA ARG A 306 3.36 -3.84 -12.63
C ARG A 306 2.80 -3.90 -11.20
N GLY A 307 3.38 -3.14 -10.26
CA GLY A 307 2.94 -3.10 -8.87
C GLY A 307 3.38 -4.29 -8.03
N ARG A 308 4.40 -5.04 -8.45
CA ARG A 308 4.92 -6.23 -7.74
C ARG A 308 5.97 -5.90 -6.68
N ALA A 309 6.26 -4.62 -6.47
CA ALA A 309 7.24 -4.19 -5.49
C ALA A 309 6.63 -4.16 -4.09
N THR A 310 7.29 -4.81 -3.14
CA THR A 310 6.99 -4.68 -1.71
C THR A 310 7.76 -3.48 -1.14
N PRO A 311 7.12 -2.62 -0.33
CA PRO A 311 7.81 -1.47 0.27
C PRO A 311 8.94 -1.90 1.20
N TRP A 312 10.05 -1.15 1.16
CA TRP A 312 11.14 -1.27 2.12
C TRP A 312 11.39 0.08 2.84
N PRO A 313 11.65 0.09 4.15
CA PRO A 313 11.65 -1.07 5.05
C PRO A 313 10.22 -1.58 5.33
N PRO A 314 10.01 -2.90 5.45
CA PRO A 314 8.75 -3.44 5.97
C PRO A 314 8.50 -3.03 7.42
N SER A 315 7.26 -3.24 7.91
CA SER A 315 7.00 -3.14 9.35
C SER A 315 7.80 -4.21 10.10
N ARG A 316 8.17 -3.94 11.35
CA ARG A 316 9.00 -4.87 12.12
C ARG A 316 8.34 -6.22 12.38
N THR A 317 7.00 -6.24 12.39
CA THR A 317 6.17 -7.43 12.59
C THR A 317 5.81 -8.14 11.28
N ALA A 318 6.02 -7.51 10.13
CA ALA A 318 5.84 -8.14 8.84
C ALA A 318 6.87 -9.25 8.61
N ALA A 319 6.49 -10.21 7.77
CA ALA A 319 7.41 -11.25 7.31
C ALA A 319 8.63 -10.60 6.63
N CYS A 320 9.81 -11.15 6.89
CA CYS A 320 11.02 -10.65 6.27
C CYS A 320 11.00 -10.92 4.75
N TRP A 321 11.35 -9.90 3.97
CA TRP A 321 11.37 -9.94 2.51
C TRP A 321 12.29 -11.03 1.92
N CYS A 322 13.23 -11.55 2.69
CA CYS A 322 14.18 -12.58 2.29
C CYS A 322 13.59 -14.01 2.25
N GLY A 323 12.33 -14.19 2.70
CA GLY A 323 11.67 -15.49 2.69
C GLY A 323 12.15 -16.47 3.77
N SER A 324 12.80 -15.99 4.84
CA SER A 324 13.26 -16.84 5.96
C SER A 324 12.12 -17.40 6.82
N GLY A 325 10.93 -16.80 6.76
CA GLY A 325 9.80 -17.09 7.66
C GLY A 325 9.86 -16.33 8.99
N GLU A 326 10.98 -15.67 9.29
CA GLU A 326 11.13 -14.78 10.45
C GLU A 326 10.53 -13.41 10.18
N VAL A 327 10.16 -12.68 11.24
CA VAL A 327 9.73 -11.29 11.13
C VAL A 327 10.89 -10.35 10.80
N TYR A 328 10.63 -9.29 10.02
CA TYR A 328 11.64 -8.36 9.54
C TYR A 328 12.49 -7.80 10.69
N GLY A 329 11.86 -7.38 11.79
CA GLY A 329 12.56 -6.79 12.95
C GLY A 329 13.54 -7.73 13.67
N VAL A 330 13.43 -9.05 13.47
CA VAL A 330 14.37 -10.05 14.03
C VAL A 330 15.43 -10.45 13.01
N CYS A 331 15.08 -10.41 11.71
CA CYS A 331 15.95 -10.89 10.64
C CYS A 331 16.85 -9.77 10.09
N HIS A 332 16.35 -8.94 9.18
CA HIS A 332 17.14 -7.87 8.53
C HIS A 332 16.90 -6.48 9.14
N GLY A 333 15.85 -6.33 9.95
CA GLY A 333 15.51 -5.10 10.67
C GLY A 333 16.15 -4.99 12.06
N GLY A 334 16.79 -6.05 12.57
CA GLY A 334 17.36 -6.11 13.92
C GLY A 334 18.80 -5.57 14.05
N GLY A 335 19.16 -4.57 13.25
CA GLY A 335 20.50 -3.96 13.23
C GLY A 335 20.81 -3.14 14.48
#